data_AF-A0A0P9DUV9-F1
#
_entry.id   AF-A0A0P9DUV9-F1
#
_cell.length_a   1.000
_cell.length_b   1.000
_cell.length_c   1.000
_cell.angle_alpha   90.00
_cell.angle_beta   90.00
_cell.angle_gamma   90.00
#
_symmetry.space_group_name_H-M   'P 1'
#
loop_
_entity.id
_entity.type
_entity.pdbx_description
1 polymer ?
#
loop_
_entity_poly.entity_id
_entity_poly.type
_entity_poly.pdbx_seq_one_letter_code
_entity_poly.pdbx_strand_id
1 'polypeptide(L)' 'MSEWEKVIPKPRSKFLRVKCPDCGNEQIVFSNATNPVHCNVCGAKLAEPTGGKVAVKGEIIAILD' A
#
# COMPACT_ATOMS: atom_id res chain seq x y z
N MET A 1 -21.40 12.03 11.15
CA MET A 1 -19.99 11.89 11.60
C MET A 1 -19.94 12.31 13.05
N SER A 2 -19.65 11.38 13.97
CA SER A 2 -19.71 11.62 15.41
C SER A 2 -18.58 12.53 15.88
N GLU A 3 -18.90 13.42 16.83
CA GLU A 3 -18.01 14.45 17.41
C GLU A 3 -16.63 13.93 17.86
N TRP A 4 -16.52 12.63 18.15
CA TRP A 4 -15.30 11.96 18.61
C TRP A 4 -14.22 11.74 17.54
N GLU A 5 -14.56 11.70 16.24
CA GLU A 5 -13.54 11.53 15.18
C GLU A 5 -12.65 12.76 14.99
N LYS A 6 -13.08 13.93 15.47
CA LYS A 6 -12.24 15.15 15.47
C LYS A 6 -11.24 15.19 16.62
N VAL A 7 -11.50 14.47 17.71
CA VAL A 7 -10.70 14.54 18.94
C VAL A 7 -9.63 13.45 18.97
N ILE A 8 -9.92 12.27 18.41
CA ILE A 8 -8.97 11.15 18.38
C ILE A 8 -8.33 11.07 16.98
N PRO A 9 -7.04 11.42 16.83
CA PRO A 9 -6.38 11.33 15.53
C PRO A 9 -6.21 9.86 15.12
N LYS A 10 -6.77 9.50 13.97
CA LYS A 10 -6.53 8.20 13.32
C LYS A 10 -5.35 8.28 12.34
N PRO A 11 -4.56 7.21 12.19
CA PRO A 11 -3.51 7.17 11.17
C PRO A 11 -4.12 7.32 9.77
N ARG A 12 -3.45 8.08 8.91
CA ARG A 12 -3.84 8.26 7.50
C ARG A 12 -3.32 7.14 6.59
N SER A 13 -2.43 6.30 7.12
CA SER A 13 -1.85 5.15 6.43
C SER A 13 -2.83 3.99 6.36
N LYS A 14 -2.73 3.20 5.30
CA LYS A 14 -3.55 2.01 5.08
C LYS A 14 -2.68 0.88 4.54
N PHE A 15 -3.19 -0.34 4.60
CA PHE A 15 -2.60 -1.48 3.90
C PHE A 15 -3.31 -1.67 2.56
N LEU A 16 -2.56 -1.97 1.52
CA LEU A 16 -3.07 -2.15 0.17
C LEU A 16 -2.77 -3.59 -0.25
N ARG A 17 -3.78 -4.32 -0.72
CA ARG A 17 -3.56 -5.59 -1.40
C ARG A 17 -3.33 -5.30 -2.87
N VAL A 18 -2.10 -5.50 -3.31
CA VAL A 18 -1.63 -5.23 -4.68
C VAL A 18 -1.38 -6.54 -5.40
N LYS A 19 -1.90 -6.67 -6.61
CA LYS A 19 -1.60 -7.75 -7.53
C LYS A 19 -0.42 -7.37 -8.41
N CYS A 20 0.58 -8.25 -8.46
CA CYS A 20 1.70 -8.11 -9.37
C CYS A 20 1.23 -8.36 -10.82
N PRO A 21 1.50 -7.43 -11.76
CA PRO A 21 1.13 -7.61 -13.16
C PRO A 21 1.97 -8.70 -13.85
N ASP A 22 3.19 -8.96 -13.39
CA ASP A 22 4.13 -9.88 -14.05
C ASP A 22 3.91 -11.35 -13.70
N CYS A 23 3.57 -11.64 -12.44
CA CYS A 23 3.43 -13.02 -11.94
C CYS A 23 2.07 -13.33 -11.31
N GLY A 24 1.16 -12.35 -11.25
CA GLY A 24 -0.16 -12.52 -10.64
C GLY A 24 -0.16 -12.66 -9.11
N ASN A 25 1.01 -12.59 -8.45
CA ASN A 25 1.13 -12.71 -7.01
C ASN A 25 0.43 -11.55 -6.30
N GLU A 26 -0.38 -11.87 -5.28
CA GLU A 26 -1.00 -10.87 -4.41
C GLU A 26 -0.10 -10.58 -3.21
N GLN A 27 0.17 -9.31 -2.95
CA GLN A 27 1.01 -8.89 -1.83
C GLN A 27 0.37 -7.73 -1.08
N ILE A 28 0.51 -7.75 0.24
CA ILE A 28 0.10 -6.65 1.09
C ILE A 28 1.24 -5.64 1.17
N VAL A 29 0.95 -4.39 0.82
CA VAL A 29 1.89 -3.27 0.77
C VAL A 29 1.40 -2.15 1.67
N PHE A 30 2.31 -1.53 2.43
CA PHE A 30 1.98 -0.38 3.25
C PHE A 30 1.90 0.90 2.41
N SER A 31 0.85 1.71 2.59
CA SER A 31 0.61 2.89 1.77
C SER A 31 1.70 3.95 1.87
N ASN A 32 2.49 3.97 2.95
CA ASN A 32 3.53 4.97 3.22
C ASN A 32 4.90 4.29 3.45
N ALA A 33 5.19 3.21 2.70
CA ALA A 33 6.49 2.56 2.80
C ALA A 33 7.62 3.51 2.37
N THR A 34 8.68 3.58 3.17
CA THR A 34 9.89 4.37 2.89
C THR A 34 10.90 3.61 2.04
N ASN A 35 10.79 2.29 2.00
CA ASN A 35 11.67 1.41 1.24
C ASN A 35 10.95 0.91 -0.02
N PRO A 36 11.68 0.68 -1.13
CA PRO A 36 11.13 0.05 -2.31
C PRO A 36 10.64 -1.36 -2.00
N VAL A 37 9.40 -1.65 -2.39
CA VAL A 37 8.75 -2.95 -2.16
C VAL A 37 8.86 -3.79 -3.41
N HIS A 38 9.43 -4.97 -3.25
CA HIS A 38 9.63 -5.94 -4.33
C HIS A 38 8.63 -7.08 -4.18
N CYS A 39 8.20 -7.62 -5.31
CA CYS A 39 7.39 -8.83 -5.33
C CYS A 39 8.21 -10.01 -4.78
N ASN A 40 7.63 -10.75 -3.83
CA ASN A 40 8.29 -11.92 -3.22
C ASN A 40 8.52 -13.08 -4.20
N VAL A 41 7.83 -13.08 -5.35
CA VAL A 41 7.90 -14.17 -6.35
C VAL A 41 8.82 -13.83 -7.50
N CYS A 42 8.59 -12.71 -8.20
CA CYS A 42 9.36 -12.34 -9.40
C CYS A 42 10.46 -11.29 -9.14
N GLY A 43 10.52 -10.69 -7.94
CA GLY A 43 11.48 -9.62 -7.63
C GLY A 43 11.18 -8.27 -8.31
N ALA A 44 10.12 -8.16 -9.11
CA ALA A 44 9.72 -6.89 -9.74
C ALA A 44 9.35 -5.83 -8.69
N LYS A 45 9.59 -4.56 -8.99
CA LYS A 45 9.25 -3.43 -8.10
C LYS A 45 7.75 -3.20 -8.11
N LEU A 46 7.08 -3.45 -6.98
CA LEU A 46 5.64 -3.27 -6.81
C LEU A 46 5.27 -1.89 -6.30
N ALA A 47 6.09 -1.30 -5.43
CA ALA A 47 5.87 0.04 -4.93
C ALA A 47 7.18 0.81 -4.77
N GLU A 48 7.14 2.09 -5.18
CA GLU A 48 8.26 3.02 -5.08
C GLU A 48 7.97 4.07 -4.00
N PRO A 49 8.89 4.29 -3.05
CA PRO A 49 8.67 5.25 -1.98
C PRO A 49 8.65 6.67 -2.56
N THR A 50 7.72 7.48 -2.06
CA THR A 50 7.67 8.91 -2.35
C THR A 50 7.65 9.69 -1.02
N GLY A 51 7.57 11.02 -1.06
CA GLY A 51 7.42 11.84 0.15
C GLY A 51 6.14 11.60 0.95
N GLY A 52 5.21 10.77 0.46
CA GLY A 52 3.97 10.45 1.15
C GLY A 52 3.49 9.04 0.82
N LYS A 53 2.46 8.95 -0.03
CA LYS A 53 1.92 7.65 -0.46
C LYS A 53 2.84 7.02 -1.51
N VAL A 54 3.09 5.72 -1.37
CA VAL A 54 3.91 4.97 -2.33
C VAL A 54 3.27 4.99 -3.72
N ALA A 55 4.11 5.07 -4.75
CA ALA A 55 3.68 4.90 -6.12
C ALA A 55 3.60 3.39 -6.41
N VAL A 56 2.38 2.86 -6.48
CA VAL A 56 2.12 1.43 -6.76
C VAL A 56 2.16 1.19 -8.27
N LYS A 57 2.95 0.21 -8.72
CA LYS A 57 3.10 -0.18 -10.14
C LYS A 57 2.24 -1.38 -10.55
N GLY A 58 1.42 -1.90 -9.64
CA GLY A 58 0.49 -3.01 -9.87
C GLY A 58 -0.97 -2.62 -9.67
N GLU A 59 -1.86 -3.60 -9.77
CA GLU A 59 -3.30 -3.39 -9.58
C GLU A 59 -3.65 -3.46 -8.09
N ILE A 60 -4.37 -2.47 -7.56
CA ILE A 60 -4.85 -2.47 -6.17
C ILE A 60 -6.19 -3.21 -6.13
N ILE A 61 -6.21 -4.41 -5.56
CA ILE A 61 -7.42 -5.23 -5.42
C ILE A 61 -8.28 -4.73 -4.26
N ALA A 62 -7.64 -4.43 -3.13
CA ALA A 62 -8.34 -4.07 -1.91
C ALA A 62 -7.53 -3.10 -1.06
N ILE A 63 -8.25 -2.27 -0.32
CA ILE A 63 -7.72 -1.44 0.75
C ILE A 63 -8.09 -2.13 2.05
N LEU A 64 -7.07 -2.50 2.83
CA LEU A 64 -7.18 -3.09 4.16
C LEU A 64 -6.94 -1.95 5.16
N ASP A 65 -7.87 -1.75 6.10
CA ASP A 65 -7.74 -0.75 7.17
C ASP A 65 -6.73 -1.19 8.23
#